data_AF-X1EIK6-F1
#
_entry.id   AF-X1EIK6-F1
#
_cell.length_a   1.000
_cell.length_b   1.000
_cell.length_c   1.000
_cell.angle_alpha   90.00
_cell.angle_beta   90.00
_cell.angle_gamma   90.00
#
_symmetry.space_group_name_H-M   'P 1'
#
loop_
_entity.id
_entity.type
_entity.pdbx_description
1 polymer ?
#
loop_
_entity_poly.entity_id
_entity_poly.type
_entity_poly.pdbx_seq_one_letter_code
_entity_poly.pdbx_strand_id
1 'polypeptide(L)' 'MDQVILNRLLELNQKFYQTFAQQFSDTRQRLQPGVKRIIAQLPKNSNILDLGCGNGELWLSLKQSGYRGHYVG' A
#
# COMPACT_ATOMS: atom_id res chain seq x y z
N MET A 1 -19.29 18.72 -1.61
CA MET A 1 -18.45 18.53 -0.40
C MET A 1 -17.91 19.90 -0.01
N ASP A 2 -17.90 20.25 1.27
CA ASP A 2 -17.43 21.56 1.73
C ASP A 2 -15.91 21.72 1.46
N GLN A 3 -15.54 22.77 0.73
CA GLN A 3 -14.16 23.04 0.34
C GLN A 3 -13.25 23.31 1.54
N VAL A 4 -13.79 23.91 2.61
CA VAL A 4 -13.05 24.17 3.85
C VAL A 4 -12.66 22.85 4.50
N ILE A 5 -13.59 21.89 4.55
CA ILE A 5 -13.36 20.55 5.10
C ILE A 5 -12.32 19.81 4.24
N LEU A 6 -12.45 19.86 2.92
CA LEU A 6 -11.51 19.18 2.01
C LEU A 6 -10.08 19.70 2.20
N ASN A 7 -9.90 21.02 2.22
CA ASN A 7 -8.59 21.63 2.45
C ASN A 7 -8.03 21.25 3.82
N ARG A 8 -8.88 21.19 4.86
CA ARG A 8 -8.45 20.80 6.20
C ARG A 8 -7.98 19.34 6.28
N LEU A 9 -8.68 18.43 5.59
CA LEU A 9 -8.28 17.03 5.53
C LEU A 9 -6.95 16.85 4.79
N LEU A 10 -6.74 17.58 3.70
CA LEU A 10 -5.46 17.57 2.97
C LEU A 10 -4.32 18.11 3.84
N GLU A 11 -4.53 19.23 4.51
CA GLU A 11 -3.53 19.83 5.42
C GLU A 11 -3.17 18.87 6.57
N LEU A 12 -4.19 18.24 7.18
CA LEU A 12 -3.98 17.27 8.25
C LEU A 12 -3.17 16.06 7.77
N ASN A 13 -3.53 15.51 6.61
CA ASN A 13 -2.82 14.36 6.03
C ASN A 13 -1.36 14.71 5.71
N GLN A 14 -1.11 15.88 5.14
CA GLN A 14 0.24 16.34 4.84
C GLN A 14 1.09 16.49 6.12
N LYS A 15 0.56 17.15 7.16
CA LYS A 15 1.27 17.34 8.43
C LYS A 15 1.56 16.01 9.12
N PHE A 16 0.62 15.06 9.06
CA PHE A 16 0.81 13.73 9.60
C PHE A 16 2.01 13.02 8.96
N TYR A 17 2.05 12.91 7.62
CA TYR A 17 3.16 12.26 6.95
C TYR A 17 4.48 13.02 7.11
N GLN A 18 4.47 14.35 7.07
CA GLN A 18 5.69 15.14 7.31
C GLN A 18 6.33 14.86 8.66
N THR A 19 5.53 14.59 9.69
CA THR A 19 6.02 14.44 11.08
C THR A 19 6.23 12.98 11.46
N PHE A 20 5.35 12.09 11.00
CA PHE A 20 5.23 10.72 11.52
C PHE A 20 5.42 9.64 10.46
N ALA A 21 5.75 9.97 9.21
CA ALA A 21 5.84 8.96 8.13
C ALA A 21 6.70 7.75 8.50
N GLN A 22 7.89 7.97 9.06
CA GLN A 22 8.81 6.89 9.38
C GLN A 22 8.24 5.97 10.46
N GLN A 23 7.88 6.53 11.62
CA GLN A 23 7.34 5.77 12.75
C GLN A 23 6.03 5.05 12.38
N PHE A 24 5.19 5.72 11.60
CA PHE A 24 3.97 5.12 11.06
C PHE A 24 4.29 3.95 10.15
N SER A 25 5.28 4.10 9.26
CA SER A 25 5.72 3.05 8.36
C SER A 25 6.25 1.83 9.10
N ASP A 26 7.05 2.04 10.15
CA ASP A 26 7.64 0.98 10.96
C ASP A 26 6.58 0.09 11.62
N THR A 27 5.40 0.64 11.93
CA THR A 27 4.29 -0.12 12.53
C THR A 27 3.53 -1.01 11.53
N ARG A 28 3.79 -0.88 10.22
CA ARG A 28 2.99 -1.49 9.15
C ARG A 28 3.74 -2.50 8.27
N GLN A 29 4.82 -3.08 8.77
CA GLN A 29 5.62 -4.13 8.10
C GLN A 29 4.92 -5.50 8.00
N ARG A 30 3.59 -5.55 7.98
CA ARG A 30 2.84 -6.80 7.88
C ARG A 30 1.62 -6.64 6.99
N LEU A 31 1.50 -7.54 6.00
CA LEU A 31 0.29 -7.63 5.19
C LEU A 31 -0.94 -7.99 6.03
N GLN A 32 -2.01 -7.23 5.78
CA GLN A 32 -3.33 -7.50 6.31
C GLN A 32 -3.85 -8.85 5.79
N PRO A 33 -4.62 -9.61 6.60
CA PRO A 33 -5.14 -10.93 6.19
C PRO A 33 -5.94 -10.91 4.87
N GLY A 34 -6.68 -9.84 4.60
CA GLY A 34 -7.43 -9.67 3.36
C GLY A 34 -6.52 -9.65 2.12
N VAL A 35 -5.37 -8.97 2.20
CA VAL A 35 -4.41 -8.89 1.09
C VAL A 35 -3.80 -10.26 0.81
N LYS A 36 -3.46 -11.03 1.86
CA LYS A 36 -2.94 -12.40 1.69
C LYS A 36 -3.92 -13.31 0.95
N ARG A 37 -5.22 -13.19 1.22
CA ARG A 37 -6.26 -13.95 0.51
C ARG A 37 -6.32 -13.58 -0.96
N ILE A 38 -6.21 -12.30 -1.30
CA ILE A 38 -6.20 -11.83 -2.69
C ILE A 38 -4.98 -12.36 -3.43
N ILE A 39 -3.77 -12.26 -2.84
CA ILE A 39 -2.53 -12.78 -3.45
C ILE A 39 -2.66 -14.26 -3.83
N ALA A 40 -3.29 -15.07 -2.97
CA ALA A 40 -3.50 -16.49 -3.24
C ALA A 40 -4.43 -16.77 -4.44
N GLN A 41 -5.29 -15.81 -4.79
CA GLN A 41 -6.27 -15.93 -5.86
C GLN A 41 -5.81 -15.27 -7.17
N LEU A 42 -4.79 -14.40 -7.13
CA LEU A 42 -4.29 -13.71 -8.30
C LEU A 42 -3.57 -14.67 -9.26
N PRO A 43 -3.81 -14.57 -10.58
CA PRO A 43 -3.03 -15.28 -11.58
C PRO A 43 -1.54 -14.95 -11.43
N LYS A 44 -0.67 -15.96 -11.56
CA LYS A 44 0.77 -15.75 -11.40
C LYS A 44 1.38 -14.79 -12.44
N ASN A 45 0.71 -14.57 -13.57
CA ASN A 45 1.20 -13.75 -14.67
C ASN A 45 0.37 -12.48 -14.88
N SER A 46 -0.45 -12.05 -13.92
CA SER A 46 -1.25 -10.82 -14.06
C SER A 46 -0.38 -9.56 -14.03
N ASN A 47 -0.87 -8.44 -14.57
CA ASN A 47 -0.21 -7.15 -14.40
C ASN A 47 -0.83 -6.42 -13.20
N ILE A 48 0.00 -5.93 -12.28
CA ILE A 48 -0.42 -5.34 -11.01
C ILE A 48 0.13 -3.92 -10.90
N LEU A 49 -0.75 -2.96 -10.58
CA LEU A 49 -0.40 -1.62 -10.13
C LEU A 49 -0.75 -1.49 -8.65
N ASP A 50 0.25 -1.19 -7.82
CA ASP A 50 0.13 -1.05 -6.37
C ASP A 50 0.22 0.42 -5.95
N LEU A 51 -0.94 1.08 -5.89
CA LEU A 51 -1.00 2.50 -5.56
C LEU A 51 -0.74 2.73 -4.07
N GLY A 52 0.38 3.39 -3.78
CA GLY A 52 0.81 3.61 -2.40
C GLY A 52 1.45 2.36 -1.81
N CYS A 53 2.38 1.75 -2.55
CA CYS A 53 3.05 0.49 -2.18
C CYS A 53 3.76 0.54 -0.82
N GLY A 54 4.06 1.73 -0.29
CA GLY A 54 4.63 1.93 1.05
C GLY A 54 5.95 1.19 1.20
N ASN A 55 6.01 0.24 2.13
CA ASN A 55 7.20 -0.58 2.37
C ASN A 55 7.37 -1.74 1.38
N GLY A 56 6.48 -1.88 0.39
CA GLY A 56 6.58 -2.94 -0.62
C GLY A 56 6.17 -4.33 -0.11
N GLU A 57 5.46 -4.44 1.01
CA GLU A 57 5.04 -5.72 1.60
C GLU A 57 4.22 -6.59 0.64
N LEU A 58 3.41 -5.95 -0.22
CA LEU A 58 2.65 -6.66 -1.26
C LEU A 58 3.59 -7.28 -2.29
N TRP A 59 4.55 -6.51 -2.81
CA TRP A 59 5.54 -7.00 -3.77
C TRP A 59 6.35 -8.17 -3.22
N LEU A 60 6.86 -8.04 -2.00
CA LEU A 60 7.64 -9.08 -1.33
C LEU A 60 6.83 -10.38 -1.21
N SER A 61 5.57 -10.26 -0.81
CA SER A 61 4.66 -11.41 -0.66
C SER A 61 4.26 -12.02 -2.01
N LEU A 62 4.05 -11.21 -3.05
CA LEU A 62 3.80 -11.69 -4.41
C LEU A 62 4.99 -12.52 -4.92
N LYS A 63 6.21 -12.03 -4.74
CA LYS A 63 7.45 -12.75 -5.10
C LYS A 63 7.56 -14.09 -4.41
N GLN A 64 7.32 -14.13 -3.10
CA GLN A 64 7.33 -15.37 -2.31
C GLN A 64 6.24 -16.35 -2.78
N SER A 65 5.11 -15.86 -3.28
CA SER A 65 4.03 -16.70 -3.83
C SER A 65 4.33 -17.25 -5.22
N GLY A 66 5.49 -16.94 -5.83
CA GLY A 66 5.84 -17.37 -7.19
C GLY A 66 5.18 -16.55 -8.30
N TYR A 67 4.82 -15.29 -8.04
CA TYR A 67 4.33 -14.36 -9.05
C TYR A 67 5.42 -14.02 -10.09
N ARG A 68 5.02 -13.95 -11.35
CA ARG A 68 5.86 -13.80 -12.56
C ARG A 68 5.34 -12.72 -13.52
N GLY A 69 4.28 -12.00 -13.17
CA GLY A 69 3.73 -10.93 -13.98
C GLY A 69 4.47 -9.59 -13.83
N HIS A 70 3.95 -8.56 -14.48
CA HIS A 70 4.49 -7.21 -14.39
C HIS A 70 3.91 -6.46 -13.19
N TYR A 71 4.76 -5.89 -12.34
CA TYR A 71 4.36 -5.12 -11.17
C TYR A 71 4.93 -3.70 -11.24
N VAL A 72 4.08 -2.72 -10.93
CA VAL A 72 4.46 -1.31 -10.73
C VAL A 72 3.90 -0.89 -9.37
N GLY A 73 4.72 -0.26 -8.53
CA GLY A 73 4.34 0.23 -7.21
C GLY A 73 5.09 1.49 -6.86
#